data_AF-A0A0G0U9V3-F1
#
_entry.id   AF-A0A0G0U9V3-F1
#
_cell.length_a   1.000
_cell.length_b   1.000
_cell.length_c   1.000
_cell.angle_alpha   90.00
_cell.angle_beta   90.00
_cell.angle_gamma   90.00
#
_symmetry.space_group_name_H-M   'P 1'
#
loop_
_entity.id
_entity.type
_entity.pdbx_description
1 polymer ?
#
loop_
_entity_poly.entity_id
_entity_poly.type
_entity_poly.pdbx_seq_one_letter_code
_entity_poly.pdbx_strand_id
1 'polypeptide(L)'
;MKIVWIMLLVVSSCVCFRTARADDVSSASNIEKSQIETEMFGTETPHIKDSLAGFNKAMFTFNDKVYKYFLKPLNIGYTSTVPPVARTGVKNFFSNIKMPVRFFNCLFQGKIKGAGTELARFVVNSTIGVGGLWDPSTKLFHIKKQERDFGQTLGKGKMGTGTYIVWPFFGPSNVRDTAGRIVDAGLNPLS
;
A
#
# COMPACT_ATOMS: atom_id res chain seq x y z
N MET A 1 64.04 -44.60 7.47
CA MET A 1 62.60 -44.81 7.16
C MET A 1 61.65 -44.65 8.37
N LYS A 2 62.12 -44.35 9.60
CA LYS A 2 61.24 -44.19 10.80
C LYS A 2 60.74 -42.75 11.05
N ILE A 3 61.43 -41.72 10.56
CA ILE A 3 61.08 -40.30 10.80
C ILE A 3 59.91 -39.81 9.94
N VAL A 4 59.77 -40.33 8.72
CA VAL A 4 58.69 -39.94 7.79
C VAL A 4 57.31 -40.38 8.29
N TRP A 5 57.22 -41.53 8.98
CA TRP A 5 55.97 -42.06 9.54
C TRP A 5 55.50 -41.33 10.81
N ILE A 6 56.43 -40.79 11.61
CA ILE A 6 56.09 -40.02 12.81
C ILE A 6 55.50 -38.64 12.42
N MET A 7 56.05 -37.99 11.40
CA MET A 7 55.49 -36.73 10.88
C MET A 7 54.09 -36.92 10.27
N LEU A 8 53.81 -38.06 9.64
CA LEU A 8 52.50 -38.33 9.03
C LEU A 8 51.39 -38.55 10.08
N LEU A 9 51.71 -39.15 11.23
CA LEU A 9 50.75 -39.37 12.32
C LEU A 9 50.42 -38.09 13.09
N VAL A 10 51.39 -37.18 13.27
CA VAL A 10 51.15 -35.89 13.96
C VAL A 10 50.27 -34.97 13.11
N VAL A 11 50.43 -34.98 11.78
CA VAL A 11 49.60 -34.19 10.86
C VAL A 11 48.17 -34.74 10.76
N SER A 12 47.98 -36.07 10.77
CA SER A 12 46.65 -36.68 10.72
C SER A 12 45.82 -36.43 11.99
N SER A 13 46.47 -36.40 13.17
CA SER A 13 45.79 -36.09 14.44
C SER A 13 45.41 -34.59 14.54
N CYS A 14 46.16 -33.71 13.89
CA CYS A 14 45.90 -32.27 13.89
C CYS A 14 44.76 -31.86 12.93
N VAL A 15 44.53 -32.64 11.87
CA VAL A 15 43.44 -32.41 10.90
C VAL A 15 42.09 -32.87 11.44
N CYS A 16 42.04 -33.99 12.18
CA CYS A 16 40.78 -34.50 12.73
C CYS A 16 40.18 -33.60 13.84
N PHE A 17 41.01 -32.90 14.62
CA PHE A 17 40.53 -31.96 15.64
C PHE A 17 39.98 -30.64 15.06
N ARG A 18 40.45 -30.25 13.85
CA ARG A 18 40.00 -29.02 13.17
C ARG A 18 38.67 -29.19 12.45
N THR A 19 38.38 -30.37 11.89
CA THR A 19 37.13 -30.63 11.16
C THR A 19 35.94 -30.80 12.11
N ALA A 20 36.12 -31.51 13.23
CA ALA A 20 35.06 -31.66 14.24
C ALA A 20 34.61 -30.31 14.84
N ARG A 21 35.54 -29.37 15.02
CA ARG A 21 35.24 -28.03 15.57
C ARG A 21 34.56 -27.09 14.56
N ALA A 22 34.77 -27.29 13.26
CA ALA A 22 34.20 -26.43 12.22
C ALA A 22 32.70 -26.69 12.00
N ASP A 23 32.28 -27.95 12.06
CA ASP A 23 30.88 -28.34 11.87
C ASP A 23 30.01 -27.97 13.09
N ASP A 24 30.55 -28.09 14.32
CA ASP A 24 29.87 -27.67 15.55
C ASP A 24 29.71 -26.15 15.64
N VAL A 25 30.74 -25.38 15.25
CA VAL A 25 30.68 -23.91 15.24
C VAL A 25 29.76 -23.39 14.13
N SER A 26 29.71 -24.06 12.97
CA SER A 26 28.78 -23.71 11.89
C SER A 26 27.33 -24.02 12.26
N SER A 27 27.07 -25.12 12.97
CA SER A 27 25.73 -25.49 13.42
C SER A 27 25.25 -24.59 14.56
N ALA A 28 26.11 -24.28 15.53
CA ALA A 28 25.80 -23.36 16.63
C ALA A 28 25.55 -21.92 16.14
N SER A 29 26.37 -21.42 15.20
CA SER A 29 26.18 -20.08 14.63
C SER A 29 24.94 -19.96 13.73
N ASN A 30 24.52 -21.04 13.05
CA ASN A 30 23.25 -21.05 12.30
C ASN A 30 22.03 -21.07 13.23
N ILE A 31 22.09 -21.81 14.33
CA ILE A 31 21.04 -21.81 15.36
C ILE A 31 20.95 -20.43 16.02
N GLU A 32 22.07 -19.87 16.45
CA GLU A 32 22.14 -18.54 17.07
C GLU A 32 21.67 -17.44 16.10
N LYS A 33 22.04 -17.50 14.82
CA LYS A 33 21.56 -16.56 13.79
C LYS A 33 20.06 -16.71 13.49
N SER A 34 19.53 -17.94 13.50
CA SER A 34 18.10 -18.19 13.35
C SER A 34 17.28 -17.72 14.56
N GLN A 35 17.83 -17.83 15.76
CA GLN A 35 17.22 -17.35 17.00
C GLN A 35 17.29 -15.82 17.08
N ILE A 36 18.39 -15.20 16.67
CA ILE A 36 18.53 -13.73 16.58
C ILE A 36 17.60 -13.15 15.51
N GLU A 37 17.43 -13.80 14.35
CA GLU A 37 16.43 -13.38 13.34
C GLU A 37 14.99 -13.54 13.85
N THR A 38 14.72 -14.55 14.68
CA THR A 38 13.40 -14.79 15.28
C THR A 38 13.10 -13.78 16.41
N GLU A 39 14.09 -13.41 17.22
CA GLU A 39 13.96 -12.42 18.29
C GLU A 39 13.92 -10.97 17.74
N MET A 40 14.64 -10.68 16.66
CA MET A 40 14.60 -9.38 15.97
C MET A 40 13.35 -9.18 15.11
N PHE A 41 12.59 -10.24 14.83
CA PHE A 41 11.29 -10.20 14.16
C PHE A 41 10.14 -10.63 15.08
N GLY A 42 10.30 -10.46 16.40
CA GLY A 42 9.20 -10.44 17.35
C GLY A 42 8.38 -9.15 17.19
N THR A 43 7.74 -8.94 16.03
CA THR A 43 6.68 -7.93 15.95
C THR A 43 5.52 -8.50 16.76
N GLU A 44 5.43 -8.14 18.04
CA GLU A 44 4.15 -8.13 18.73
C GLU A 44 3.24 -7.20 17.91
N THR A 45 2.57 -7.75 16.91
CA THR A 45 1.53 -7.01 16.21
C THR A 45 0.53 -6.67 17.31
N PRO A 46 0.29 -5.38 17.61
CA PRO A 46 -0.71 -5.04 18.60
C PRO A 46 -1.99 -5.76 18.18
N HIS A 47 -2.48 -6.65 19.04
CA HIS A 47 -3.70 -7.41 18.76
C HIS A 47 -4.87 -6.42 18.86
N ILE A 48 -5.06 -5.64 17.81
CA ILE A 48 -6.16 -4.70 17.68
C ILE A 48 -7.42 -5.55 17.59
N LYS A 49 -8.23 -5.50 18.65
CA LYS A 49 -9.47 -6.25 18.73
C LYS A 49 -10.45 -5.72 17.67
N ASP A 50 -10.61 -6.48 16.60
CA ASP A 50 -11.63 -6.21 15.58
C ASP A 50 -12.99 -6.72 16.09
N SER A 51 -13.87 -5.79 16.44
CA SER A 51 -15.23 -6.08 16.90
C SER A 51 -16.06 -6.90 15.90
N LEU A 52 -15.72 -6.86 14.60
CA LEU A 52 -16.45 -7.50 13.50
C LEU A 52 -15.59 -8.50 12.72
N ALA A 53 -14.63 -9.15 13.39
CA ALA A 53 -13.66 -10.05 12.75
C ALA A 53 -14.30 -11.13 11.86
N GLY A 54 -15.40 -11.76 12.30
CA GLY A 54 -16.10 -12.79 11.53
C GLY A 54 -16.69 -12.27 10.21
N PHE A 55 -17.39 -11.13 10.28
CA PHE A 55 -17.96 -10.47 9.11
C PHE A 55 -16.86 -9.97 8.16
N ASN A 56 -15.83 -9.32 8.71
CA ASN A 56 -14.72 -8.77 7.94
C ASN A 56 -13.95 -9.86 7.18
N LYS A 57 -13.72 -11.02 7.82
CA LYS A 57 -13.08 -12.16 7.18
C LYS A 57 -13.94 -12.76 6.07
N ALA A 58 -15.24 -12.92 6.31
CA ALA A 58 -16.17 -13.42 5.29
C ALA A 58 -16.21 -12.50 4.06
N MET A 59 -16.40 -11.19 4.27
CA MET A 59 -16.41 -10.20 3.18
C MET A 59 -15.06 -10.09 2.48
N PHE A 60 -13.95 -10.21 3.21
CA PHE A 60 -12.62 -10.25 2.61
C PHE A 60 -12.47 -11.45 1.67
N THR A 61 -12.88 -12.66 2.09
CA THR A 61 -12.83 -13.84 1.22
C THR A 61 -13.75 -13.72 0.00
N PHE A 62 -14.91 -13.07 0.15
CA PHE A 62 -15.79 -12.78 -0.97
C PHE A 62 -15.12 -11.83 -1.97
N ASN A 63 -14.57 -10.70 -1.49
CA ASN A 63 -13.88 -9.71 -2.32
C ASN A 63 -12.66 -10.32 -3.04
N ASP A 64 -11.90 -11.18 -2.35
CA ASP A 64 -10.74 -11.88 -2.93
C ASP A 64 -11.15 -12.83 -4.06
N LYS A 65 -12.23 -13.60 -3.89
CA LYS A 65 -12.80 -14.46 -4.95
C LYS A 65 -13.27 -13.61 -6.13
N VAL A 66 -14.03 -12.55 -5.87
CA VAL A 66 -14.53 -11.65 -6.92
C VAL A 66 -13.37 -11.03 -7.70
N TYR A 67 -12.32 -10.59 -7.00
CA TYR A 67 -11.12 -10.07 -7.64
C TYR A 67 -10.44 -11.11 -8.54
N LYS A 68 -10.20 -12.32 -8.02
CA LYS A 68 -9.49 -13.38 -8.74
C LYS A 68 -10.25 -13.89 -9.98
N TYR A 69 -11.56 -14.10 -9.85
CA TYR A 69 -12.36 -14.74 -10.90
C TYR A 69 -12.99 -13.75 -11.89
N PHE A 70 -13.29 -12.51 -11.47
CA PHE A 70 -13.98 -11.53 -12.32
C PHE A 70 -13.10 -10.32 -12.64
N LEU A 71 -12.62 -9.57 -11.65
CA LEU A 71 -11.90 -8.31 -11.94
C LEU A 71 -10.53 -8.53 -12.59
N LYS A 72 -9.78 -9.55 -12.17
CA LYS A 72 -8.44 -9.83 -12.71
C LYS A 72 -8.47 -10.15 -14.21
N PRO A 73 -9.26 -11.15 -14.71
CA PRO A 73 -9.31 -11.42 -16.15
C PRO A 73 -9.87 -10.22 -16.93
N LEU A 74 -10.86 -9.50 -16.40
CA LEU A 74 -11.40 -8.30 -17.02
C LEU A 74 -10.34 -7.21 -17.18
N ASN A 75 -9.54 -6.96 -16.14
CA ASN A 75 -8.46 -5.99 -16.19
C ASN A 75 -7.38 -6.40 -17.19
N ILE A 76 -7.01 -7.69 -17.25
CA ILE A 76 -6.05 -8.19 -18.25
C ILE A 76 -6.57 -7.91 -19.66
N GLY A 77 -7.82 -8.25 -19.95
CA GLY A 77 -8.46 -7.94 -21.24
C GLY A 77 -8.43 -6.45 -21.57
N TYR A 78 -8.83 -5.58 -20.63
CA TYR A 78 -8.78 -4.13 -20.79
C TYR A 78 -7.36 -3.61 -21.07
N THR A 79 -6.37 -4.08 -20.31
CA THR A 79 -4.98 -3.64 -20.48
C THR A 79 -4.33 -4.15 -21.76
N SER A 80 -4.82 -5.26 -22.30
CA SER A 80 -4.37 -5.82 -23.59
C SER A 80 -4.95 -5.05 -24.78
N THR A 81 -6.22 -4.63 -24.71
CA THR A 81 -6.89 -3.93 -25.81
C THR A 81 -6.58 -2.43 -25.85
N VAL A 82 -6.44 -1.79 -24.67
CA VAL A 82 -6.33 -0.32 -24.59
C VAL A 82 -4.87 0.12 -24.41
N PRO A 83 -4.35 1.02 -25.27
CA PRO A 83 -2.97 1.50 -25.17
C PRO A 83 -2.73 2.29 -23.88
N PRO A 84 -1.48 2.30 -23.34
CA PRO A 84 -1.15 2.97 -22.07
C PRO A 84 -1.53 4.46 -22.01
N VAL A 85 -1.43 5.16 -23.15
CA VAL A 85 -1.73 6.60 -23.25
C VAL A 85 -3.22 6.85 -23.02
N ALA A 86 -4.11 6.09 -23.68
CA ALA A 86 -5.55 6.22 -23.50
C ALA A 86 -5.99 5.85 -22.08
N ARG A 87 -5.43 4.79 -21.49
CA ARG A 87 -5.69 4.39 -20.09
C ARG A 87 -5.34 5.51 -19.11
N THR A 88 -4.16 6.10 -19.30
CA THR A 88 -3.71 7.24 -18.49
C THR A 88 -4.62 8.45 -18.68
N GLY A 89 -5.06 8.69 -19.93
CA GLY A 89 -5.94 9.80 -20.26
C GLY A 89 -7.29 9.74 -19.54
N VAL A 90 -7.94 8.58 -19.59
CA VAL A 90 -9.19 8.32 -18.88
C VAL A 90 -9.01 8.46 -17.37
N LYS A 91 -7.91 7.93 -16.81
CA LYS A 91 -7.59 8.07 -15.38
C LYS A 91 -7.45 9.54 -14.96
N ASN A 92 -6.76 10.35 -15.77
CA ASN A 92 -6.58 11.79 -15.49
C ASN A 92 -7.92 12.52 -15.55
N PHE A 93 -8.74 12.22 -16.56
CA PHE A 93 -10.04 12.84 -16.76
C PHE A 93 -10.96 12.64 -15.54
N PHE A 94 -11.11 11.39 -15.08
CA PHE A 94 -11.87 11.11 -13.87
C PHE A 94 -11.27 11.73 -12.61
N SER A 95 -9.94 11.83 -12.52
CA SER A 95 -9.29 12.53 -11.41
C SER A 95 -9.57 14.04 -11.43
N ASN A 96 -9.72 14.63 -12.62
CA ASN A 96 -10.04 16.04 -12.81
C ASN A 96 -11.49 16.34 -12.42
N ILE A 97 -12.44 15.48 -12.83
CA ILE A 97 -13.85 15.62 -12.45
C ILE A 97 -14.05 15.48 -10.94
N LYS A 98 -13.26 14.63 -10.27
CA LYS A 98 -13.27 14.49 -8.80
C LYS A 98 -12.50 15.61 -8.07
N MET A 99 -12.10 16.69 -8.76
CA MET A 99 -11.43 17.82 -8.12
C MET A 99 -12.33 18.59 -7.14
N PRO A 100 -13.60 18.93 -7.45
CA PRO A 100 -14.44 19.75 -6.56
C PRO A 100 -14.58 19.16 -5.16
N VAL A 101 -14.78 17.84 -5.06
CA VAL A 101 -14.80 17.11 -3.78
C VAL A 101 -13.54 17.37 -2.97
N ARG A 102 -12.37 17.30 -3.60
CA ARG A 102 -11.06 17.51 -2.95
C ARG A 102 -10.85 18.98 -2.59
N PHE A 103 -11.33 19.91 -3.42
CA PHE A 103 -11.30 21.35 -3.18
C PHE A 103 -12.13 21.73 -1.95
N PHE A 104 -13.39 21.29 -1.87
CA PHE A 104 -14.26 21.56 -0.71
C PHE A 104 -13.70 20.93 0.56
N ASN A 105 -13.16 19.71 0.49
CA ASN A 105 -12.50 19.09 1.64
C ASN A 105 -11.25 19.85 2.09
N CYS A 106 -10.43 20.39 1.17
CA CYS A 106 -9.33 21.29 1.53
C CYS A 106 -9.84 22.56 2.25
N LEU A 107 -10.97 23.11 1.78
CA LEU A 107 -11.58 24.31 2.36
C LEU A 107 -12.14 24.03 3.76
N PHE A 108 -12.87 22.93 3.96
CA PHE A 108 -13.36 22.50 5.28
C PHE A 108 -12.22 22.17 6.25
N GLN A 109 -11.10 21.68 5.75
CA GLN A 109 -9.88 21.51 6.54
C GLN A 109 -9.11 22.82 6.76
N GLY A 110 -9.59 23.98 6.28
CA GLY A 110 -8.90 25.28 6.42
C GLY A 110 -7.56 25.38 5.68
N LYS A 111 -7.30 24.49 4.71
CA LYS A 111 -6.04 24.43 3.96
C LYS A 111 -6.17 25.22 2.66
N ILE A 112 -6.14 26.55 2.74
CA ILE A 112 -6.29 27.44 1.59
C ILE A 112 -5.22 27.19 0.51
N LYS A 113 -3.96 26.97 0.91
CA LYS A 113 -2.88 26.62 -0.03
C LYS A 113 -3.19 25.33 -0.80
N GLY A 114 -3.74 24.32 -0.11
CA GLY A 114 -4.13 23.05 -0.73
C GLY A 114 -5.32 23.19 -1.67
N ALA A 115 -6.32 24.00 -1.30
CA ALA A 115 -7.46 24.31 -2.15
C ALA A 115 -7.03 25.04 -3.43
N GLY A 116 -6.19 26.07 -3.31
CA GLY A 116 -5.63 26.80 -4.45
C GLY A 116 -4.78 25.92 -5.36
N THR A 117 -4.04 24.96 -4.78
CA THR A 117 -3.27 23.96 -5.53
C THR A 117 -4.18 23.08 -6.39
N GLU A 118 -5.28 22.56 -5.84
CA GLU A 118 -6.25 21.75 -6.59
C GLU A 118 -6.99 22.54 -7.67
N LEU A 119 -7.36 23.79 -7.38
CA LEU A 119 -7.97 24.68 -8.35
C LEU A 119 -7.00 24.99 -9.50
N ALA A 120 -5.74 25.30 -9.21
CA ALA A 120 -4.71 25.51 -10.22
C ALA A 120 -4.53 24.27 -11.10
N ARG A 121 -4.47 23.06 -10.50
CA ARG A 121 -4.41 21.81 -11.26
C ARG A 121 -5.60 21.65 -12.19
N PHE A 122 -6.82 21.92 -11.70
CA PHE A 122 -8.03 21.83 -12.52
C PHE A 122 -8.02 22.80 -13.69
N VAL A 123 -7.64 24.06 -13.47
CA VAL A 123 -7.59 25.07 -14.53
C VAL A 123 -6.56 24.68 -15.59
N VAL A 124 -5.35 24.30 -15.18
CA VAL A 124 -4.28 23.91 -16.11
C VAL A 124 -4.65 22.62 -16.85
N ASN A 125 -5.17 21.62 -16.15
CA ASN A 125 -5.56 20.35 -16.78
C ASN A 125 -6.78 20.49 -17.69
N SER A 126 -7.70 21.39 -17.38
CA SER A 126 -8.88 21.62 -18.22
C SER A 126 -8.56 22.45 -19.46
N THR A 127 -7.67 23.45 -19.35
CA THR A 127 -7.27 24.32 -20.47
C THR A 127 -6.21 23.67 -21.36
N ILE A 128 -5.04 23.38 -20.81
CA ILE A 128 -3.88 22.84 -21.54
C ILE A 128 -4.00 21.32 -21.69
N GLY A 129 -4.59 20.65 -20.70
CA GLY A 129 -4.72 19.19 -20.68
C GLY A 129 -5.92 18.63 -21.44
N VAL A 130 -6.56 19.41 -22.31
CA VAL A 130 -7.73 19.01 -23.11
C VAL A 130 -8.83 18.44 -22.22
N GLY A 131 -9.39 19.25 -21.32
CA GLY A 131 -10.45 18.81 -20.41
C GLY A 131 -10.02 17.82 -19.32
N GLY A 132 -8.71 17.66 -19.08
CA GLY A 132 -8.15 16.77 -18.07
C GLY A 132 -7.75 15.39 -18.57
N LEU A 133 -7.79 15.13 -19.88
CA LEU A 133 -7.20 13.93 -20.49
C LEU A 133 -5.68 13.90 -20.30
N TRP A 134 -5.01 15.03 -20.41
CA TRP A 134 -3.60 15.15 -20.05
C TRP A 134 -3.43 15.78 -18.67
N ASP A 135 -2.36 15.42 -17.96
CA ASP A 135 -1.98 16.03 -16.67
C ASP A 135 -0.71 16.90 -16.80
N PRO A 136 -0.79 18.07 -17.45
CA PRO A 136 0.32 19.03 -17.51
C PRO A 136 0.67 19.59 -16.13
N SER A 137 -0.30 19.66 -15.20
CA SER A 137 -0.07 20.22 -13.87
C SER A 137 1.00 19.48 -13.07
N THR A 138 1.01 18.15 -13.12
CA THR A 138 2.06 17.34 -12.48
C THR A 138 3.34 17.31 -13.31
N LYS A 139 3.23 17.14 -14.63
CA LYS A 139 4.38 16.87 -15.51
C LYS A 139 5.23 18.09 -15.83
N LEU A 140 4.62 19.27 -15.95
CA LEU A 140 5.30 20.50 -16.34
C LEU A 140 5.48 21.43 -15.15
N PHE A 141 4.42 21.62 -14.36
CA PHE A 141 4.40 22.60 -13.27
C PHE A 141 4.71 22.00 -11.89
N HIS A 142 4.95 20.69 -11.80
CA HIS A 142 5.30 19.97 -10.55
C HIS A 142 4.31 20.20 -9.39
N ILE A 143 3.05 20.51 -9.71
CA ILE A 143 2.01 20.78 -8.72
C ILE A 143 1.54 19.44 -8.17
N LYS A 144 1.73 19.15 -6.89
CA LYS A 144 1.34 17.84 -6.31
C LYS A 144 -0.17 17.77 -6.03
N LYS A 145 -0.80 16.68 -6.47
CA LYS A 145 -2.20 16.34 -6.15
C LYS A 145 -2.38 16.19 -4.63
N GLN A 146 -3.40 16.85 -4.10
CA GLN A 146 -3.92 16.69 -2.74
C GLN A 146 -5.03 15.64 -2.76
N GLU A 147 -4.79 14.51 -2.12
CA GLU A 147 -5.81 13.48 -1.90
C GLU A 147 -6.53 13.75 -0.58
N ARG A 148 -7.64 14.48 -0.66
CA ARG A 148 -8.49 14.85 0.48
C ARG A 148 -9.89 14.29 0.29
N ASP A 149 -10.40 13.70 1.35
CA ASP A 149 -11.74 13.15 1.45
C ASP A 149 -12.41 13.69 2.74
N PHE A 150 -13.72 13.50 2.85
CA PHE A 150 -14.49 13.95 4.01
C PHE A 150 -14.16 13.13 5.26
N GLY A 151 -13.74 11.87 5.11
CA GLY A 151 -13.26 11.05 6.23
C GLY A 151 -12.08 11.68 6.96
N GLN A 152 -11.09 12.19 6.23
CA GLN A 152 -9.97 12.96 6.77
C GLN A 152 -10.41 14.29 7.36
N THR A 153 -11.39 14.96 6.73
CA THR A 153 -11.96 16.22 7.24
C THR A 153 -12.60 16.00 8.62
N LEU A 154 -13.39 14.94 8.78
CA LEU A 154 -13.96 14.53 10.07
C LEU A 154 -12.88 14.13 11.09
N GLY A 155 -11.82 13.46 10.63
CA GLY A 155 -10.66 13.13 11.47
C GLY A 155 -9.97 14.39 12.03
N LYS A 156 -9.88 15.47 11.24
CA LYS A 156 -9.38 16.77 11.72
C LYS A 156 -10.30 17.37 12.80
N GLY A 157 -11.61 17.14 12.70
CA GLY A 157 -12.62 17.53 13.69
C GLY A 157 -12.64 16.69 14.97
N LYS A 158 -11.60 15.88 15.23
CA LYS A 158 -11.49 14.94 16.37
C LYS A 158 -12.52 13.79 16.36
N MET A 159 -13.14 13.49 15.21
CA MET A 159 -13.96 12.30 15.09
C MET A 159 -13.06 11.05 15.01
N GLY A 160 -13.26 10.13 15.95
CA GLY A 160 -12.57 8.84 15.96
C GLY A 160 -12.84 8.04 14.69
N THR A 161 -11.90 7.17 14.33
CA THR A 161 -12.00 6.31 13.13
C THR A 161 -13.21 5.35 13.21
N GLY A 162 -13.61 4.95 14.41
CA GLY A 162 -14.70 4.01 14.66
C GLY A 162 -14.28 2.57 14.38
N THR A 163 -15.26 1.67 14.32
CA THR A 163 -15.04 0.25 14.07
C THR A 163 -14.56 -0.01 12.64
N TYR A 164 -13.65 -0.96 12.48
CA TYR A 164 -13.16 -1.44 11.20
C TYR A 164 -14.20 -2.35 10.52
N ILE A 165 -14.48 -2.09 9.24
CA ILE A 165 -15.49 -2.79 8.46
C ILE A 165 -14.97 -3.05 7.04
N VAL A 166 -15.11 -4.28 6.57
CA VAL A 166 -14.82 -4.64 5.18
C VAL A 166 -16.14 -4.69 4.41
N TRP A 167 -16.33 -3.74 3.49
CA TRP A 167 -17.50 -3.72 2.64
C TRP A 167 -17.34 -4.66 1.44
N PRO A 168 -18.42 -5.32 0.99
CA PRO A 168 -18.40 -6.06 -0.26
C PRO A 168 -18.09 -5.09 -1.42
N PHE A 169 -17.23 -5.51 -2.34
CA PHE A 169 -16.72 -4.75 -3.49
C PHE A 169 -15.84 -3.53 -3.17
N PHE A 170 -16.16 -2.75 -2.13
CA PHE A 170 -15.44 -1.51 -1.79
C PHE A 170 -14.19 -1.71 -0.92
N GLY A 171 -14.05 -2.89 -0.32
CA GLY A 171 -12.87 -3.26 0.46
C GLY A 171 -12.84 -2.69 1.89
N PRO A 172 -11.65 -2.55 2.49
CA PRO A 172 -11.49 -2.14 3.89
C PRO A 172 -11.86 -0.67 4.09
N SER A 173 -12.59 -0.38 5.17
CA SER A 173 -13.03 0.95 5.56
C SER A 173 -13.25 1.02 7.08
N ASN A 174 -13.56 2.20 7.58
CA ASN A 174 -14.01 2.40 8.95
C ASN A 174 -15.35 3.15 8.96
N VAL A 175 -16.04 3.21 10.10
CA VAL A 175 -17.33 3.92 10.20
C VAL A 175 -17.22 5.37 9.76
N ARG A 176 -16.20 6.10 10.22
CA ARG A 176 -15.96 7.50 9.84
C ARG A 176 -15.71 7.65 8.34
N ASP A 177 -14.84 6.82 7.79
CA ASP A 177 -14.46 6.91 6.37
C ASP A 177 -15.62 6.49 5.47
N THR A 178 -16.48 5.59 5.93
CA THR A 178 -17.72 5.20 5.23
C THR A 178 -18.73 6.34 5.21
N ALA A 179 -18.97 6.99 6.34
CA ALA A 179 -19.81 8.20 6.39
C ALA A 179 -19.23 9.31 5.51
N GLY A 180 -17.89 9.47 5.52
CA GLY A 180 -17.21 10.42 4.65
C GLY A 180 -17.38 10.12 3.17
N ARG A 181 -17.29 8.85 2.75
CA ARG A 181 -17.55 8.45 1.36
C ARG A 181 -18.97 8.75 0.90
N ILE A 182 -19.97 8.64 1.78
CA ILE A 182 -21.37 8.97 1.46
C ILE A 182 -21.51 10.48 1.22
N VAL A 183 -20.91 11.32 2.06
CA VAL A 183 -20.92 12.77 1.89
C VAL A 183 -20.14 13.16 0.62
N ASP A 184 -18.97 12.57 0.41
CA ASP A 184 -18.15 12.81 -0.79
C ASP A 184 -18.88 12.36 -2.06
N ALA A 185 -19.71 11.32 -2.02
CA ALA A 185 -20.54 10.92 -3.14
C ALA A 185 -21.53 12.03 -3.50
N GLY A 186 -22.24 12.61 -2.53
CA GLY A 186 -23.15 13.74 -2.79
C GLY A 186 -22.46 15.00 -3.34
N LEU A 187 -21.17 15.21 -3.02
CA LEU A 187 -20.37 16.32 -3.57
C LEU A 187 -19.72 15.99 -4.92
N ASN A 188 -19.75 14.73 -5.34
CA ASN A 188 -19.15 14.29 -6.58
C ASN A 188 -20.12 14.56 -7.73
N PRO A 189 -19.74 15.35 -8.75
CA PRO A 189 -20.62 15.68 -9.87
C PRO A 189 -20.99 14.48 -10.77
N LEU A 190 -20.48 13.28 -10.48
CA LEU A 190 -20.78 12.03 -11.19
C LEU A 190 -21.70 11.07 -10.40
N SER A 191 -22.17 11.49 -9.23
CA SER A 191 -23.01 10.67 -8.34
C SER A 191 -24.50 10.82 -8.62
#